data_AF-A0A316WNH4-F1
#
_entry.id   AF-A0A316WNH4-F1
#
_cell.length_a   1.000
_cell.length_b   1.000
_cell.length_c   1.000
_cell.angle_alpha   90.00
_cell.angle_beta   90.00
_cell.angle_gamma   90.00
#
_symmetry.space_group_name_H-M   'P 1'
#
loop_
_entity.id
_entity.type
_entity.pdbx_description
1 polymer ?
#
loop_
_entity_poly.entity_id
_entity_poly.type
_entity_poly.pdbx_seq_one_letter_code
_entity_poly.pdbx_strand_id
1 'polypeptide(L)'
;MKNTIAVIALSSFLAITACKKNEKTAPAEKTENKTSEEFVVDSVKVNDSTMITDSLKVSFTSKLLVFPALKDKKLLDSIYFQNDKIKDFSKTGLQTYLDKSKNDYFSSMKNDNKEWVSDVTYAQNWYSSSHMNLISNTNGYMHIQYVGSGYEGGAHDNYGFSERVFDLKNSKKLELKDITSMPKNKIEAILMKNIDKINSGTMDGDGGVKNSEMLLVEKIPASDNFYFDNKNLYFHYSPYEIAAFAAGDITIPISWEDLKGTINAEFKERMKIK
;
A
#
# COMPACT_ATOMS: atom_id res chain seq x y z
N MET A 1 -12.40 -1.54 -68.96
CA MET A 1 -12.59 -3.00 -69.22
C MET A 1 -11.53 -3.41 -70.25
N LYS A 2 -10.55 -4.27 -70.03
CA LYS A 2 -10.20 -5.22 -68.97
C LYS A 2 -8.66 -5.23 -68.81
N ASN A 3 -8.23 -5.68 -67.64
CA ASN A 3 -6.92 -5.52 -67.03
C ASN A 3 -5.76 -6.31 -67.65
N THR A 4 -4.63 -5.62 -67.67
CA THR A 4 -3.26 -5.96 -67.26
C THR A 4 -2.86 -7.43 -67.00
N ILE A 5 -1.79 -7.83 -67.68
CA ILE A 5 -0.93 -9.00 -67.42
C ILE A 5 0.36 -8.49 -66.75
N ALA A 6 0.79 -9.18 -65.69
CA ALA A 6 2.06 -8.97 -65.00
C ALA A 6 3.21 -9.70 -65.70
N VAL A 7 4.38 -9.07 -65.82
CA VAL A 7 5.67 -9.76 -65.98
C VAL A 7 6.76 -9.01 -65.22
N ILE A 8 7.45 -9.77 -64.38
CA ILE A 8 8.64 -9.49 -63.59
C ILE A 8 9.88 -9.53 -64.50
N ALA A 9 10.86 -8.64 -64.33
CA ALA A 9 12.29 -8.98 -64.43
C ALA A 9 13.26 -7.82 -64.13
N LEU A 10 14.17 -8.12 -63.19
CA LEU A 10 15.61 -7.81 -63.15
C LEU A 10 16.10 -6.35 -63.10
N SER A 11 16.42 -5.97 -61.86
CA SER A 11 17.71 -5.42 -61.39
C SER A 11 18.82 -5.16 -62.42
N SER A 12 19.39 -3.94 -62.40
CA SER A 12 20.85 -3.75 -62.30
C SER A 12 21.24 -2.29 -62.03
N PHE A 13 22.14 -2.16 -61.05
CA PHE A 13 23.25 -1.20 -60.96
C PHE A 13 23.02 0.30 -61.19
N LEU A 14 23.27 1.08 -60.14
CA LEU A 14 24.09 2.29 -60.26
C LEU A 14 24.84 2.56 -58.95
N ALA A 15 26.15 2.37 -59.01
CA ALA A 15 27.11 2.87 -58.05
C ALA A 15 27.47 4.31 -58.42
N ILE A 16 27.45 5.21 -57.45
CA ILE A 16 28.19 6.47 -57.54
C ILE A 16 28.72 6.82 -56.15
N THR A 17 30.05 6.80 -56.02
CA THR A 17 30.80 7.28 -54.86
C THR A 17 31.45 8.63 -55.17
N ALA A 18 31.40 9.52 -54.16
CA ALA A 18 32.40 10.54 -53.80
C ALA A 18 32.59 11.76 -54.73
N CYS A 19 32.89 12.99 -54.30
CA CYS A 19 33.02 13.65 -52.99
C CYS A 19 33.25 15.17 -53.22
N LYS A 20 32.98 15.98 -52.17
CA LYS A 20 33.49 17.33 -51.77
C LYS A 20 32.32 18.30 -51.53
N LYS A 21 32.19 18.98 -50.38
CA LYS A 21 33.21 19.68 -49.59
C LYS A 21 32.68 19.96 -48.17
N ASN A 22 33.59 20.10 -47.22
CA ASN A 22 33.41 20.27 -45.77
C ASN A 22 32.47 21.42 -45.33
N GLU A 23 31.65 21.14 -44.31
CA GLU A 23 31.30 22.09 -43.24
C GLU A 23 31.01 21.35 -41.93
N LYS A 24 31.28 22.03 -40.81
CA LYS A 24 31.51 21.48 -39.47
C LYS A 24 30.26 20.82 -38.86
N THR A 25 30.38 19.57 -38.40
CA THR A 25 29.36 18.88 -37.61
C THR A 25 29.42 19.32 -36.15
N ALA A 26 28.33 19.90 -35.64
CA ALA A 26 28.06 19.99 -34.20
C ALA A 26 27.89 18.57 -33.63
N PRO A 27 28.29 18.30 -32.38
CA PRO A 27 28.09 16.97 -31.81
C PRO A 27 26.59 16.73 -31.62
N ALA A 28 26.10 15.65 -32.22
CA ALA A 28 24.77 15.14 -31.94
C ALA A 28 24.67 14.87 -30.43
N GLU A 29 23.77 15.59 -29.76
CA GLU A 29 23.30 15.22 -28.43
C GLU A 29 22.73 13.81 -28.53
N LYS A 30 23.51 12.83 -28.04
CA LYS A 30 22.96 11.56 -27.64
C LYS A 30 22.04 11.87 -26.46
N THR A 31 20.75 11.98 -26.74
CA THR A 31 19.73 11.78 -25.72
C THR A 31 19.86 10.32 -25.29
N GLU A 32 20.73 10.06 -24.31
CA GLU A 32 20.63 8.87 -23.49
C GLU A 32 19.27 8.96 -22.81
N ASN A 33 18.28 8.30 -23.42
CA ASN A 33 17.13 7.82 -22.70
C ASN A 33 17.69 6.93 -21.60
N LYS A 34 17.95 7.51 -20.43
CA LYS A 34 17.91 6.79 -19.16
C LYS A 34 16.50 6.23 -19.07
N THR A 35 16.30 5.03 -19.60
CA THR A 35 15.33 4.08 -19.05
C THR A 35 15.56 4.12 -17.55
N SER A 36 14.65 4.77 -16.82
CA SER A 36 14.66 4.69 -15.37
C SER A 36 14.67 3.21 -15.05
N GLU A 37 15.66 2.73 -14.30
CA GLU A 37 15.62 1.38 -13.74
C GLU A 37 14.22 1.18 -13.17
N GLU A 38 13.49 0.21 -13.69
CA GLU A 38 12.13 -0.07 -13.28
C GLU A 38 12.15 -0.33 -11.78
N PHE A 39 11.28 0.34 -11.02
CA PHE A 39 11.23 0.17 -9.57
C PHE A 39 10.65 -1.21 -9.26
N VAL A 40 11.53 -2.20 -9.15
CA VAL A 40 11.15 -3.59 -8.87
C VAL A 40 10.80 -3.76 -7.40
N VAL A 41 9.64 -4.37 -7.16
CA VAL A 41 9.19 -4.80 -5.83
C VAL A 41 8.94 -6.31 -5.88
N ASP A 42 9.60 -7.05 -5.01
CA ASP A 42 9.42 -8.49 -4.83
C ASP A 42 8.73 -8.75 -3.47
N SER A 43 8.55 -9.99 -3.06
CA SER A 43 8.03 -10.34 -1.74
C SER A 43 8.59 -11.65 -1.21
N VAL A 44 8.50 -11.82 0.11
CA VAL A 44 8.63 -13.09 0.81
C VAL A 44 7.33 -13.39 1.54
N LYS A 45 6.96 -14.66 1.63
CA LYS A 45 5.73 -15.09 2.26
C LYS A 45 5.95 -16.38 3.05
N VAL A 46 5.38 -16.44 4.25
CA VAL A 46 5.20 -17.65 5.03
C VAL A 46 3.70 -17.90 5.18
N ASN A 47 3.29 -19.15 4.99
CA ASN A 47 1.95 -19.64 5.31
C ASN A 47 2.11 -21.05 5.84
N ASP A 48 1.85 -21.23 7.12
CA ASP A 48 2.10 -22.50 7.81
C ASP A 48 1.08 -22.67 8.95
N SER A 49 0.95 -23.90 9.46
CA SER A 49 0.06 -24.19 10.58
C SER A 49 0.58 -25.36 11.40
N THR A 50 0.23 -25.40 12.68
CA THR A 50 0.56 -26.52 13.57
C THR A 50 -0.59 -26.84 14.51
N MET A 51 -0.65 -28.08 14.99
CA MET A 51 -1.52 -28.44 16.10
C MET A 51 -0.84 -28.04 17.41
N ILE A 52 -1.56 -27.34 18.28
CA ILE A 52 -1.12 -27.02 19.65
C ILE A 52 -1.60 -28.09 20.63
N THR A 53 -2.85 -28.54 20.45
CA THR A 53 -3.47 -29.70 21.11
C THR A 53 -4.20 -30.52 20.05
N ASP A 54 -4.82 -31.65 20.41
CA ASP A 54 -5.64 -32.43 19.48
C ASP A 54 -6.87 -31.65 18.95
N SER A 55 -7.30 -30.62 19.68
CA SER A 55 -8.49 -29.82 19.36
C SER A 55 -8.17 -28.41 18.88
N LEU A 56 -6.93 -27.93 19.00
CA LEU A 56 -6.54 -26.58 18.59
C LEU A 56 -5.48 -26.60 17.50
N LYS A 57 -5.87 -26.13 16.31
CA LYS A 57 -4.96 -25.79 15.22
C LYS A 57 -4.70 -24.29 15.19
N VAL A 58 -3.43 -23.89 15.05
CA VAL A 58 -3.05 -22.49 14.84
C VAL A 58 -2.39 -22.31 13.48
N SER A 59 -2.69 -21.20 12.81
CA SER A 59 -2.13 -20.85 11.50
C SER A 59 -1.39 -19.52 11.56
N PHE A 60 -0.29 -19.41 10.83
CA PHE A 60 0.49 -18.19 10.71
C PHE A 60 0.67 -17.85 9.23
N THR A 61 0.23 -16.65 8.84
CA THR A 61 0.45 -16.11 7.50
C THR A 61 1.13 -14.76 7.58
N SER A 62 2.23 -14.59 6.87
CA SER A 62 2.88 -13.29 6.76
C SER A 62 3.45 -13.05 5.38
N LYS A 63 3.29 -11.83 4.86
CA LYS A 63 3.89 -11.38 3.59
C LYS A 63 4.60 -10.04 3.79
N LEU A 64 5.90 -10.02 3.52
CA LEU A 64 6.70 -8.79 3.48
C LEU A 64 7.07 -8.49 2.03
N LEU A 65 7.00 -7.22 1.64
CA LEU A 65 7.56 -6.77 0.37
C LEU A 65 9.08 -6.73 0.48
N VAL A 66 9.78 -6.78 -0.66
CA VAL A 66 11.24 -6.66 -0.77
C VAL A 66 11.54 -5.57 -1.79
N PHE A 67 12.47 -4.68 -1.46
CA PHE A 67 12.80 -3.51 -2.28
C PHE A 67 14.28 -3.52 -2.68
N PRO A 68 14.69 -4.27 -3.73
CA PRO A 68 16.12 -4.42 -4.09
C PRO A 68 16.83 -3.09 -4.39
N ALA A 69 16.10 -2.12 -4.97
CA ALA A 69 16.63 -0.82 -5.35
C ALA A 69 16.79 0.16 -4.16
N LEU A 70 16.06 -0.04 -3.05
CA LEU A 70 16.14 0.86 -1.91
C LEU A 70 17.36 0.53 -1.03
N LYS A 71 18.24 1.50 -0.85
CA LYS A 71 19.45 1.39 -0.01
C LYS A 71 19.44 2.28 1.23
N ASP A 72 18.56 3.29 1.26
CA ASP A 72 18.44 4.17 2.41
C ASP A 72 17.87 3.40 3.60
N LYS A 73 18.70 3.24 4.64
CA LYS A 73 18.32 2.48 5.83
C LYS A 73 17.16 3.14 6.59
N LYS A 74 17.10 4.47 6.68
CA LYS A 74 16.02 5.15 7.42
C LYS A 74 14.69 4.95 6.72
N LEU A 75 14.67 5.00 5.39
CA LEU A 75 13.50 4.69 4.60
C LEU A 75 13.07 3.23 4.80
N LEU A 76 14.01 2.28 4.72
CA LEU A 76 13.71 0.86 4.96
C LEU A 76 13.19 0.63 6.39
N ASP A 77 13.83 1.20 7.41
CA ASP A 77 13.35 1.14 8.80
C ASP A 77 11.90 1.69 8.91
N SER A 78 11.57 2.75 8.17
CA SER A 78 10.22 3.33 8.14
C SER A 78 9.20 2.45 7.41
N ILE A 79 9.64 1.73 6.37
CA ILE A 79 8.84 0.75 5.64
C ILE A 79 8.54 -0.47 6.53
N TYR A 80 9.51 -0.96 7.31
CA TYR A 80 9.32 -2.12 8.19
C TYR A 80 9.04 -1.74 9.65
N PHE A 81 8.42 -0.57 9.90
CA PHE A 81 8.23 0.00 11.23
C PHE A 81 7.55 -0.91 12.27
N GLN A 82 6.71 -1.85 11.85
CA GLN A 82 6.04 -2.82 12.73
C GLN A 82 7.01 -3.90 13.24
N ASN A 83 8.19 -4.01 12.66
CA ASN A 83 9.13 -5.11 12.84
C ASN A 83 10.55 -4.56 13.12
N ASP A 84 10.71 -3.90 14.27
CA ASP A 84 11.98 -3.28 14.73
C ASP A 84 13.17 -4.26 14.84
N LYS A 85 12.88 -5.56 14.93
CA LYS A 85 13.85 -6.66 14.95
C LYS A 85 14.45 -6.99 13.57
N ILE A 86 13.89 -6.50 12.47
CA ILE A 86 14.48 -6.72 11.13
C ILE A 86 15.78 -5.91 11.02
N LYS A 87 16.89 -6.59 10.76
CA LYS A 87 18.21 -5.97 10.56
C LYS A 87 18.77 -6.17 9.15
N ASP A 88 18.31 -7.20 8.45
CA ASP A 88 18.66 -7.47 7.07
C ASP A 88 17.40 -7.39 6.19
N PHE A 89 17.37 -6.38 5.32
CA PHE A 89 16.26 -6.12 4.40
C PHE A 89 16.40 -6.87 3.06
N SER A 90 17.40 -7.73 2.91
CA SER A 90 17.52 -8.63 1.76
C SER A 90 16.38 -9.65 1.75
N LYS A 91 16.13 -10.27 0.58
CA LYS A 91 15.13 -11.35 0.46
C LYS A 91 15.38 -12.47 1.47
N THR A 92 16.64 -12.89 1.61
CA THR A 92 17.04 -13.94 2.57
C THR A 92 16.87 -13.50 4.02
N GLY A 93 17.23 -12.26 4.34
CA GLY A 93 17.07 -11.70 5.68
C GLY A 93 15.61 -11.62 6.12
N LEU A 94 14.75 -11.13 5.23
CA LEU A 94 13.31 -11.04 5.47
C LEU A 94 12.65 -12.42 5.55
N GLN A 95 13.06 -13.38 4.71
CA GLN A 95 12.60 -14.76 4.81
C GLN A 95 12.98 -15.38 6.16
N THR A 96 14.25 -15.22 6.57
CA THR A 96 14.75 -15.70 7.87
C THR A 96 13.97 -15.08 9.03
N TYR A 97 13.66 -13.79 8.94
CA TYR A 97 12.83 -13.10 9.93
C TYR A 97 11.43 -13.70 10.00
N LEU A 98 10.76 -13.92 8.86
CA LEU A 98 9.41 -14.51 8.86
C LEU A 98 9.40 -15.94 9.41
N ASP A 99 10.38 -16.76 9.06
CA ASP A 99 10.51 -18.12 9.59
C ASP A 99 10.72 -18.11 11.11
N LYS A 100 11.52 -17.16 11.62
CA LYS A 100 11.68 -16.96 13.06
C LYS A 100 10.38 -16.51 13.72
N SER A 101 9.71 -15.49 13.17
CA SER A 101 8.45 -14.97 13.72
C SER A 101 7.35 -16.03 13.77
N LYS A 102 7.25 -16.88 12.75
CA LYS A 102 6.36 -18.05 12.75
C LYS A 102 6.68 -19.00 13.91
N ASN A 103 7.95 -19.39 14.04
CA ASN A 103 8.38 -20.33 15.07
C ASN A 103 8.18 -19.75 16.48
N ASP A 104 8.45 -18.46 16.66
CA ASP A 104 8.19 -17.73 17.90
C ASP A 104 6.69 -17.75 18.23
N TYR A 105 5.82 -17.46 17.26
CA TYR A 105 4.35 -17.51 17.42
C TYR A 105 3.87 -18.92 17.80
N PHE A 106 4.28 -19.97 17.08
CA PHE A 106 3.89 -21.33 17.44
C PHE A 106 4.39 -21.73 18.82
N SER A 107 5.59 -21.27 19.19
CA SER A 107 6.16 -21.52 20.51
C SER A 107 5.39 -20.78 21.61
N SER A 108 5.00 -19.53 21.41
CA SER A 108 4.20 -18.77 22.38
C SER A 108 2.82 -19.39 22.55
N MET A 109 2.16 -19.78 21.45
CA MET A 109 0.86 -20.46 21.52
C MET A 109 0.91 -21.74 22.37
N LYS A 110 2.02 -22.47 22.32
CA LYS A 110 2.21 -23.68 23.12
C LYS A 110 2.69 -23.42 24.54
N ASN A 111 3.58 -22.45 24.75
CA ASN A 111 4.28 -22.26 26.02
C ASN A 111 3.60 -21.29 26.96
N ASP A 112 3.03 -20.23 26.42
CA ASP A 112 2.49 -19.13 27.23
C ASP A 112 1.04 -19.42 27.64
N ASN A 113 0.38 -20.36 26.96
CA ASN A 113 -1.02 -20.75 27.20
C ASN A 113 -1.17 -22.14 27.85
N LYS A 114 -0.08 -22.72 28.37
CA LYS A 114 -0.08 -24.10 28.92
C LYS A 114 -1.13 -24.36 29.99
N GLU A 115 -1.49 -23.32 30.74
CA GLU A 115 -2.42 -23.44 31.88
C GLU A 115 -3.88 -23.67 31.46
N TRP A 116 -4.26 -23.26 30.25
CA TRP A 116 -5.67 -23.26 29.81
C TRP A 116 -5.88 -23.83 28.40
N VAL A 117 -4.82 -23.99 27.59
CA VAL A 117 -4.96 -24.48 26.21
C VAL A 117 -5.49 -25.92 26.15
N SER A 118 -5.31 -26.72 27.21
CA SER A 118 -5.91 -28.04 27.35
C SER A 118 -7.43 -28.01 27.55
N ASP A 119 -7.98 -26.88 27.99
CA ASP A 119 -9.42 -26.72 28.21
C ASP A 119 -10.16 -26.44 26.89
N VAL A 120 -9.42 -26.13 25.83
CA VAL A 120 -9.94 -26.08 24.45
C VAL A 120 -10.26 -27.50 23.99
N THR A 121 -11.47 -27.94 24.27
CA THR A 121 -11.96 -29.30 24.03
C THR A 121 -12.75 -29.45 22.73
N TYR A 122 -13.19 -28.35 22.13
CA TYR A 122 -13.83 -28.33 20.82
C TYR A 122 -12.82 -27.98 19.74
N ALA A 123 -13.00 -28.57 18.56
CA ALA A 123 -12.15 -28.30 17.40
C ALA A 123 -12.19 -26.81 17.04
N GLN A 124 -11.04 -26.15 17.11
CA GLN A 124 -10.88 -24.73 16.78
C GLN A 124 -9.69 -24.50 15.84
N ASN A 125 -9.85 -23.50 14.98
CA ASN A 125 -8.78 -22.99 14.12
C ASN A 125 -8.53 -21.53 14.49
N TRP A 126 -7.36 -21.23 15.03
CA TRP A 126 -6.90 -19.88 15.29
C TRP A 126 -5.89 -19.45 14.24
N TYR A 127 -5.72 -18.14 14.06
CA TYR A 127 -4.72 -17.62 13.14
C TYR A 127 -4.17 -16.27 13.56
N SER A 128 -2.95 -16.01 13.07
CA SER A 128 -2.35 -14.68 13.01
C SER A 128 -1.90 -14.40 11.57
N SER A 129 -2.21 -13.21 11.07
CA SER A 129 -2.04 -12.83 9.66
C SER A 129 -1.55 -11.38 9.53
N SER A 130 -0.49 -11.17 8.75
CA SER A 130 0.06 -9.83 8.49
C SER A 130 0.53 -9.68 7.03
N HIS A 131 0.18 -8.60 6.35
CA HIS A 131 0.51 -8.42 4.93
C HIS A 131 0.95 -6.99 4.62
N MET A 132 2.04 -6.85 3.86
CA MET A 132 2.37 -5.62 3.14
C MET A 132 1.87 -5.72 1.69
N ASN A 133 1.05 -4.76 1.25
CA ASN A 133 0.51 -4.67 -0.10
C ASN A 133 0.98 -3.38 -0.77
N LEU A 134 1.67 -3.50 -1.91
CA LEU A 134 1.98 -2.33 -2.74
C LEU A 134 0.70 -1.93 -3.47
N ILE A 135 0.12 -0.80 -3.11
CA ILE A 135 -1.14 -0.31 -3.68
C ILE A 135 -0.85 0.56 -4.91
N SER A 136 0.13 1.46 -4.80
CA SER A 136 0.53 2.30 -5.94
C SER A 136 1.99 2.76 -5.84
N ASN A 137 2.59 3.06 -6.99
CA ASN A 137 3.84 3.80 -7.09
C ASN A 137 3.70 4.84 -8.20
N THR A 138 3.22 6.04 -7.84
CA THR A 138 2.85 7.07 -8.82
C THR A 138 3.62 8.35 -8.53
N ASN A 139 4.23 8.93 -9.57
CA ASN A 139 5.04 10.15 -9.46
C ASN A 139 6.17 10.06 -8.40
N GLY A 140 6.68 8.84 -8.10
CA GLY A 140 7.67 8.59 -7.06
C GLY A 140 7.12 8.64 -5.63
N TYR A 141 5.80 8.62 -5.45
CA TYR A 141 5.14 8.33 -4.18
C TYR A 141 4.72 6.86 -4.18
N MET A 142 5.24 6.10 -3.21
CA MET A 142 4.95 4.69 -3.05
C MET A 142 3.98 4.49 -1.88
N HIS A 143 2.81 3.95 -2.16
CA HIS A 143 1.80 3.63 -1.16
C HIS A 143 1.84 2.14 -0.84
N ILE A 144 2.10 1.83 0.44
CA ILE A 144 2.02 0.48 1.00
C ILE A 144 0.87 0.46 2.01
N GLN A 145 -0.03 -0.50 1.85
CA GLN A 145 -1.02 -0.87 2.86
C GLN A 145 -0.47 -2.03 3.69
N TYR A 146 -0.61 -1.93 5.00
CA TYR A 146 -0.27 -2.96 5.98
C TYR A 146 -1.57 -3.48 6.57
N VAL A 147 -1.84 -4.77 6.42
CA VAL A 147 -3.05 -5.42 6.95
C VAL A 147 -2.63 -6.38 8.05
N GLY A 148 -3.23 -6.25 9.23
CA GLY A 148 -3.10 -7.21 10.32
C GLY A 148 -4.44 -7.83 10.63
N SER A 149 -4.48 -9.14 10.92
CA SER A 149 -5.68 -9.81 11.40
C SER A 149 -5.33 -11.01 12.27
N GLY A 150 -6.23 -11.40 13.17
CA GLY A 150 -6.05 -12.58 14.00
C GLY A 150 -7.33 -13.02 14.68
N TYR A 151 -7.42 -14.32 14.92
CA TYR A 151 -8.49 -14.94 15.68
C TYR A 151 -7.87 -15.94 16.66
N GLU A 152 -8.21 -15.80 17.94
CA GLU A 152 -7.67 -16.60 19.04
C GLU A 152 -8.81 -17.17 19.90
N GLY A 153 -9.98 -17.41 19.29
CA GLY A 153 -11.20 -17.80 19.98
C GLY A 153 -12.12 -16.61 20.26
N GLY A 154 -13.38 -16.89 20.62
CA GLY A 154 -14.39 -15.88 20.96
C GLY A 154 -15.40 -15.64 19.83
N ALA A 155 -16.05 -14.46 19.85
CA ALA A 155 -17.18 -14.17 18.97
C ALA A 155 -16.78 -13.86 17.51
N HIS A 156 -15.63 -13.22 17.30
CA HIS A 156 -15.15 -12.80 15.99
C HIS A 156 -13.62 -12.61 16.00
N ASP A 157 -13.02 -12.45 14.83
CA ASP A 157 -11.62 -12.07 14.65
C ASP A 157 -11.42 -10.57 14.87
N ASN A 158 -10.17 -10.13 14.89
CA ASN A 158 -9.83 -8.72 14.85
C ASN A 158 -8.96 -8.43 13.63
N TYR A 159 -9.14 -7.27 13.01
CA TYR A 159 -8.36 -6.85 11.87
C TYR A 159 -8.18 -5.33 11.83
N GLY A 160 -7.15 -4.87 11.14
CA GLY A 160 -6.87 -3.46 10.99
C GLY A 160 -5.88 -3.15 9.88
N PHE A 161 -5.81 -1.87 9.54
CA PHE A 161 -5.07 -1.35 8.41
C PHE A 161 -4.16 -0.20 8.84
N SER A 162 -2.95 -0.18 8.29
CA SER A 162 -2.11 1.01 8.27
C SER A 162 -1.75 1.34 6.83
N GLU A 163 -2.00 2.58 6.44
CA GLU A 163 -1.70 3.17 5.15
C GLU A 163 -0.46 4.04 5.32
N ARG A 164 0.59 3.77 4.54
CA ARG A 164 1.77 4.62 4.51
C ARG A 164 2.15 4.95 3.09
N VAL A 165 2.35 6.24 2.85
CA VAL A 165 2.92 6.74 1.62
C VAL A 165 4.36 7.17 1.88
N PHE A 166 5.25 6.79 0.97
CA PHE A 166 6.67 7.11 1.01
C PHE A 166 7.03 7.99 -0.18
N ASP A 167 7.69 9.11 0.08
CA ASP A 167 8.31 9.93 -0.94
C ASP A 167 9.68 9.33 -1.30
N LEU A 168 9.73 8.63 -2.44
CA LEU A 168 10.96 7.99 -2.92
C LEU A 168 12.00 8.99 -3.41
N LYS A 169 11.62 10.23 -3.78
CA LYS A 169 12.58 11.26 -4.20
C LYS A 169 13.32 11.84 -2.99
N ASN A 170 12.62 11.94 -1.85
CA ASN A 170 13.13 12.53 -0.62
C ASN A 170 13.46 11.48 0.46
N SER A 171 13.39 10.19 0.13
CA SER A 171 13.67 9.05 1.01
C SER A 171 13.00 9.12 2.39
N LYS A 172 11.72 9.50 2.45
CA LYS A 172 10.98 9.65 3.71
C LYS A 172 9.56 9.10 3.65
N LYS A 173 9.00 8.71 4.80
CA LYS A 173 7.55 8.59 4.96
C LYS A 173 6.94 9.98 4.79
N LEU A 174 5.90 10.08 3.99
CA LEU A 174 5.17 11.31 3.78
C LEU A 174 4.32 11.62 5.02
N GLU A 175 4.36 12.87 5.47
CA GLU A 175 3.51 13.35 6.55
C GLU A 175 2.40 14.25 5.98
N LEU A 176 1.28 14.40 6.69
CA LEU A 176 0.14 15.18 6.21
C LEU A 176 0.52 16.63 5.87
N LYS A 177 1.44 17.21 6.65
CA LYS A 177 2.01 18.55 6.44
C LYS A 177 2.82 18.69 5.15
N ASP A 178 3.27 17.58 4.55
CA ASP A 178 3.95 17.57 3.25
C ASP A 178 2.95 17.66 2.09
N ILE A 179 1.68 17.33 2.33
CA ILE A 179 0.59 17.42 1.34
C ILE A 179 -0.14 18.76 1.45
N THR A 180 -0.50 19.17 2.68
CA THR A 180 -1.31 20.37 2.90
C THR A 180 -0.93 21.12 4.18
N SER A 181 -1.02 22.45 4.13
CA SER A 181 -0.94 23.35 5.28
C SER A 181 -2.27 23.54 6.00
N MET A 182 -3.34 22.83 5.61
CA MET A 182 -4.65 22.95 6.23
C MET A 182 -4.57 22.58 7.73
N PRO A 183 -5.11 23.43 8.64
CA PRO A 183 -5.20 23.10 10.06
C PRO A 183 -6.00 21.80 10.30
N LYS A 184 -5.53 20.95 11.23
CA LYS A 184 -6.17 19.66 11.55
C LYS A 184 -7.66 19.78 11.84
N ASN A 185 -8.08 20.78 12.61
CA ASN A 185 -9.50 21.01 12.93
C ASN A 185 -10.37 21.31 11.70
N LYS A 186 -9.82 21.88 10.62
CA LYS A 186 -10.53 22.06 9.35
C LYS A 186 -10.65 20.74 8.59
N ILE A 187 -9.60 19.91 8.63
CA ILE A 187 -9.63 18.56 8.04
C ILE A 187 -10.69 17.71 8.76
N GLU A 188 -10.71 17.71 10.10
CA GLU A 188 -11.72 17.03 10.93
C GLU A 188 -13.16 17.47 10.56
N ALA A 189 -13.37 18.77 10.35
CA ALA A 189 -14.67 19.29 9.92
C ALA A 189 -15.08 18.80 8.51
N ILE A 190 -14.12 18.67 7.58
CA ILE A 190 -14.38 18.11 6.25
C ILE A 190 -14.68 16.61 6.33
N LEU A 191 -13.96 15.87 7.19
CA LEU A 191 -14.23 14.45 7.43
C LEU A 191 -15.64 14.23 7.96
N MET A 192 -16.07 15.01 8.94
CA MET A 192 -17.45 15.00 9.45
C MET A 192 -18.48 15.33 8.37
N LYS A 193 -18.18 16.23 7.44
CA LYS A 193 -19.07 16.55 6.31
C LYS A 193 -19.12 15.43 5.26
N ASN A 194 -18.04 14.67 5.12
CA ASN A 194 -17.89 13.67 4.06
C ASN A 194 -18.29 12.26 4.48
N ILE A 195 -18.40 11.96 5.78
CA ILE A 195 -18.77 10.63 6.28
C ILE A 195 -20.14 10.16 5.79
N ASP A 196 -21.13 11.04 5.61
CA ASP A 196 -22.44 10.63 5.10
C ASP A 196 -22.47 10.45 3.56
N LYS A 197 -21.36 10.73 2.87
CA LYS A 197 -21.25 10.55 1.42
C LYS A 197 -20.66 9.19 1.03
N ILE A 198 -20.06 8.47 1.97
CA ILE A 198 -19.54 7.13 1.70
C ILE A 198 -20.69 6.12 1.78
N ASN A 199 -20.69 5.14 0.90
CA ASN A 199 -21.66 4.06 0.95
C ASN A 199 -21.17 3.00 1.93
N SER A 200 -21.89 2.78 3.03
CA SER A 200 -21.60 1.71 4.00
C SER A 200 -22.44 0.45 3.77
N GLY A 201 -23.54 0.55 3.02
CA GLY A 201 -24.53 -0.52 2.93
C GLY A 201 -25.28 -0.78 4.24
N THR A 202 -25.10 0.04 5.28
CA THR A 202 -25.75 -0.14 6.57
C THR A 202 -27.24 0.18 6.49
N MET A 203 -28.05 -0.74 7.01
CA MET A 203 -29.50 -0.59 7.13
C MET A 203 -29.94 -0.85 8.57
N ASP A 204 -31.00 -0.17 9.00
CA ASP A 204 -31.78 -0.48 10.19
C ASP A 204 -33.19 -0.98 9.79
N GLY A 205 -34.09 -1.10 10.77
CA GLY A 205 -35.47 -1.51 10.54
C GLY A 205 -36.29 -0.55 9.68
N ASP A 206 -35.83 0.70 9.53
CA ASP A 206 -36.53 1.79 8.84
C ASP A 206 -35.85 2.20 7.51
N GLY A 207 -34.64 1.70 7.22
CA GLY A 207 -33.95 1.89 5.94
C GLY A 207 -32.45 2.15 6.09
N GLY A 208 -31.89 2.98 5.21
CA GLY A 208 -30.46 3.31 5.24
C GLY A 208 -30.11 4.23 6.41
N VAL A 209 -29.11 3.86 7.19
CA VAL A 209 -28.61 4.64 8.33
C VAL A 209 -27.49 5.57 7.86
N LYS A 210 -27.47 6.81 8.36
CA LYS A 210 -26.33 7.71 8.10
C LYS A 210 -25.10 7.23 8.83
N ASN A 211 -23.94 7.28 8.17
CA ASN A 211 -22.70 6.84 8.79
C ASN A 211 -22.31 7.70 10.00
N SER A 212 -22.67 8.98 9.99
CA SER A 212 -22.48 9.87 11.15
C SER A 212 -23.22 9.39 12.41
N GLU A 213 -24.33 8.68 12.27
CA GLU A 213 -25.12 8.14 13.39
C GLU A 213 -24.47 6.90 14.03
N MET A 214 -23.52 6.25 13.33
CA MET A 214 -22.76 5.11 13.84
C MET A 214 -21.47 5.48 14.59
N LEU A 215 -21.11 6.77 14.59
CA LEU A 215 -19.86 7.23 15.18
C LEU A 215 -19.89 7.09 16.71
N LEU A 216 -18.78 6.61 17.26
CA LEU A 216 -18.50 6.56 18.70
C LEU A 216 -17.61 7.74 19.15
N VAL A 217 -17.42 8.71 18.27
CA VAL A 217 -16.59 9.90 18.47
C VAL A 217 -17.38 11.16 18.13
N GLU A 218 -17.17 12.25 18.88
CA GLU A 218 -17.79 13.55 18.57
C GLU A 218 -17.19 14.19 17.30
N LYS A 219 -15.95 13.86 16.98
CA LYS A 219 -15.21 14.34 15.82
C LYS A 219 -14.36 13.22 15.26
N ILE A 220 -14.37 13.08 13.93
CA ILE A 220 -13.48 12.16 13.23
C ILE A 220 -12.07 12.77 13.19
N PRO A 221 -11.05 12.13 13.80
CA PRO A 221 -9.72 12.72 13.91
C PRO A 221 -8.99 12.71 12.57
N ALA A 222 -8.25 13.78 12.26
CA ALA A 222 -7.29 13.79 11.16
C ALA A 222 -6.06 12.92 11.52
N SER A 223 -6.21 11.60 11.31
CA SER A 223 -5.22 10.58 11.67
C SER A 223 -3.99 10.63 10.77
N ASP A 224 -2.92 9.94 11.19
CA ASP A 224 -1.73 9.73 10.34
C ASP A 224 -1.91 8.52 9.40
N ASN A 225 -3.11 7.95 9.34
CA ASN A 225 -3.48 6.78 8.55
C ASN A 225 -4.16 7.20 7.24
N PHE A 226 -3.38 7.77 6.32
CA PHE A 226 -3.90 8.35 5.09
C PHE A 226 -3.11 7.90 3.86
N TYR A 227 -3.77 7.99 2.71
CA TYR A 227 -3.16 7.82 1.39
C TYR A 227 -3.88 8.72 0.38
N PHE A 228 -3.47 8.73 -0.87
CA PHE A 228 -4.11 9.55 -1.90
C PHE A 228 -4.04 8.90 -3.27
N ASP A 229 -4.93 9.35 -4.15
CA ASP A 229 -4.87 9.07 -5.58
C ASP A 229 -4.91 10.38 -6.38
N ASN A 230 -5.26 10.32 -7.66
CA ASN A 230 -5.38 11.51 -8.52
C ASN A 230 -6.62 12.38 -8.22
N LYS A 231 -7.54 11.95 -7.35
CA LYS A 231 -8.82 12.62 -7.06
C LYS A 231 -8.91 13.13 -5.61
N ASN A 232 -8.49 12.32 -4.65
CA ASN A 232 -8.72 12.59 -3.23
C ASN A 232 -7.50 12.24 -2.36
N LEU A 233 -7.45 12.91 -1.22
CA LEU A 233 -6.78 12.44 -0.01
C LEU A 233 -7.76 11.58 0.79
N TYR A 234 -7.38 10.38 1.19
CA TYR A 234 -8.23 9.44 1.93
C TYR A 234 -7.70 9.25 3.34
N PHE A 235 -8.59 9.28 4.33
CA PHE A 235 -8.31 8.89 5.71
C PHE A 235 -8.95 7.53 5.98
N HIS A 236 -8.16 6.57 6.45
CA HIS A 236 -8.59 5.20 6.71
C HIS A 236 -8.67 4.97 8.22
N TYR A 237 -9.81 4.46 8.68
CA TYR A 237 -10.08 4.07 10.06
C TYR A 237 -10.41 2.57 10.10
N SER A 238 -9.60 1.83 10.84
CA SER A 238 -9.82 0.41 11.16
C SER A 238 -11.04 0.25 12.07
N PRO A 239 -11.60 -0.98 12.17
CA PRO A 239 -12.64 -1.27 13.16
C PRO A 239 -12.26 -0.76 14.56
N TYR A 240 -13.26 -0.25 15.29
CA TYR A 240 -13.14 0.38 16.62
C TYR A 240 -12.45 1.76 16.69
N GLU A 241 -11.84 2.29 15.63
CA GLU A 241 -11.19 3.61 15.72
C GLU A 241 -12.20 4.76 15.85
N ILE A 242 -13.31 4.71 15.11
CA ILE A 242 -14.35 5.76 15.13
C ILE A 242 -15.78 5.23 15.22
N ALA A 243 -15.99 3.93 15.06
CA ALA A 243 -17.30 3.26 15.08
C ALA A 243 -17.16 1.82 15.63
N ALA A 244 -18.28 1.17 15.94
CA ALA A 244 -18.27 -0.23 16.39
C ALA A 244 -17.73 -1.18 15.31
N PHE A 245 -17.25 -2.36 15.70
CA PHE A 245 -16.71 -3.37 14.76
C PHE A 245 -17.67 -3.73 13.62
N ALA A 246 -18.98 -3.77 13.90
CA ALA A 246 -20.00 -4.09 12.90
C ALA A 246 -20.06 -3.06 11.76
N ALA A 247 -19.56 -1.84 11.96
CA ALA A 247 -19.45 -0.84 10.90
C ALA A 247 -18.28 -1.11 9.93
N GLY A 248 -17.39 -2.04 10.27
CA GLY A 248 -16.26 -2.44 9.44
C GLY A 248 -15.15 -1.37 9.35
N ASP A 249 -14.36 -1.47 8.28
CA ASP A 249 -13.36 -0.47 7.92
C ASP A 249 -14.01 0.75 7.23
N ILE A 250 -13.53 1.94 7.57
CA ILE A 250 -14.11 3.20 7.09
C ILE A 250 -13.01 4.01 6.41
N THR A 251 -13.20 4.31 5.12
CA THR A 251 -12.33 5.21 4.37
C THR A 251 -13.09 6.46 3.93
N ILE A 252 -12.63 7.64 4.33
CA ILE A 252 -13.30 8.91 4.04
C ILE A 252 -12.46 9.74 3.06
N PRO A 253 -12.99 10.07 1.88
CA PRO A 253 -12.30 10.93 0.92
C PRO A 253 -12.43 12.41 1.29
N ILE A 254 -11.36 13.16 1.02
CA ILE A 254 -11.32 14.63 0.94
C ILE A 254 -10.84 14.98 -0.47
N SER A 255 -11.67 15.70 -1.22
CA SER A 255 -11.31 16.06 -2.60
C SER A 255 -10.18 17.10 -2.62
N TRP A 256 -9.40 17.13 -3.70
CA TRP A 256 -8.40 18.18 -3.88
C TRP A 256 -9.00 19.60 -3.92
N GLU A 257 -10.27 19.75 -4.35
CA GLU A 257 -10.98 21.03 -4.31
C GLU A 257 -11.30 21.45 -2.86
N ASP A 258 -11.65 20.51 -1.98
CA ASP A 258 -11.86 20.81 -0.55
C ASP A 258 -10.57 21.31 0.13
N LEU A 259 -9.39 20.97 -0.42
CA LEU A 259 -8.07 21.41 0.05
C LEU A 259 -7.49 22.61 -0.72
N LYS A 260 -8.27 23.22 -1.61
CA LYS A 260 -7.79 24.30 -2.48
C LYS A 260 -7.23 25.47 -1.69
N GLY A 261 -6.08 25.96 -2.13
CA GLY A 261 -5.35 27.05 -1.48
C GLY A 261 -4.50 26.61 -0.28
N THR A 262 -4.61 25.36 0.17
CA THR A 262 -3.74 24.81 1.23
C THR A 262 -2.90 23.61 0.78
N ILE A 263 -3.06 23.11 -0.45
CA ILE A 263 -2.17 22.08 -1.01
C ILE A 263 -0.77 22.70 -1.20
N ASN A 264 0.26 22.01 -0.72
CA ASN A 264 1.63 22.46 -0.89
C ASN A 264 2.03 22.47 -2.37
N ALA A 265 2.76 23.51 -2.79
CA ALA A 265 3.10 23.74 -4.20
C ALA A 265 3.86 22.57 -4.85
N GLU A 266 4.88 22.04 -4.17
CA GLU A 266 5.67 20.91 -4.68
C GLU A 266 4.81 19.66 -4.88
N PHE A 267 3.96 19.33 -3.89
CA PHE A 267 3.05 18.20 -3.99
C PHE A 267 2.03 18.40 -5.12
N LYS A 268 1.42 19.60 -5.20
CA LYS A 268 0.44 19.96 -6.22
C LYS A 268 1.02 19.80 -7.63
N GLU A 269 2.22 20.33 -7.86
CA GLU A 269 2.93 20.25 -9.14
C GLU A 269 3.26 18.80 -9.49
N ARG A 270 3.86 18.06 -8.55
CA ARG A 270 4.28 16.67 -8.76
C ARG A 270 3.10 15.73 -9.03
N MET A 271 1.96 15.97 -8.40
CA MET A 271 0.73 15.19 -8.61
C MET A 271 -0.13 15.71 -9.77
N LYS A 272 0.26 16.84 -10.41
CA LYS A 272 -0.49 17.48 -11.50
C LYS A 272 -1.93 17.79 -11.12
N ILE A 273 -2.15 18.17 -9.86
CA ILE A 273 -3.47 18.57 -9.33
C ILE A 273 -3.80 19.96 -9.89
N LYS A 274 -5.00 20.11 -10.45
CA LYS A 274 -5.47 21.37 -11.04
C LYS A 274 -5.85 22.38 -9.96
#